data_AF-A0A2E1J1B3-F1
#
_entry.id   AF-A0A2E1J1B3-F1
#
_cell.length_a   1.000
_cell.length_b   1.000
_cell.length_c   1.000
_cell.angle_alpha   90.00
_cell.angle_beta   90.00
_cell.angle_gamma   90.00
#
_symmetry.space_group_name_H-M   'P 1'
#
loop_
_entity.id
_entity.type
_entity.pdbx_description
1 polymer ?
#
loop_
_entity_poly.entity_id
_entity_poly.type
_entity_poly.pdbx_seq_one_letter_code
_entity_poly.pdbx_strand_id
1 'polypeptide(L)'
;MAYMNQEKKKTLAPKIKEILKKYNMKGTLSVDNYSTLNLNLKSGSIDFETDQINEYWYQDHFKDNPEALAFLSEVIPAMNNGNHDNSDIMTDYFDVGWYSSVRLGKWDKPYIVTK
;
A
#
# COMPACT_ATOMS: atom_id res chain seq x y z
N MET A 1 9.65 13.65 11.79
CA MET A 1 8.54 13.67 10.80
C MET A 1 9.11 13.66 9.38
N ALA A 2 9.15 12.49 8.75
CA ALA A 2 9.57 12.45 7.34
C ALA A 2 8.41 12.91 6.46
N TYR A 3 8.63 13.96 5.68
CA TYR A 3 7.65 14.38 4.70
C TYR A 3 7.60 13.37 3.55
N MET A 4 6.42 12.83 3.29
CA MET A 4 6.13 12.10 2.06
C MET A 4 5.87 13.12 0.96
N ASN A 5 6.95 13.58 0.32
CA ASN A 5 6.94 14.51 -0.80
C ASN A 5 6.60 13.76 -2.11
N GLN A 6 5.98 14.47 -3.07
CA GLN A 6 5.78 14.01 -4.45
C GLN A 6 7.04 13.46 -5.13
N GLU A 7 8.24 13.91 -4.77
CA GLU A 7 9.52 13.41 -5.28
C GLU A 7 9.80 11.98 -4.80
N LYS A 8 9.62 11.69 -3.50
CA LYS A 8 9.72 10.32 -2.97
C LYS A 8 8.64 9.41 -3.55
N LYS A 9 7.43 9.94 -3.76
CA LYS A 9 6.40 9.22 -4.51
C LYS A 9 6.87 8.88 -5.93
N LYS A 10 7.53 9.80 -6.63
CA LYS A 10 8.03 9.57 -8.00
C LYS A 10 9.12 8.50 -8.06
N THR A 11 9.96 8.37 -7.05
CA THR A 11 11.00 7.32 -7.01
C THR A 11 10.41 5.93 -6.72
N LEU A 12 9.36 5.84 -5.88
CA LEU A 12 8.68 4.59 -5.54
C LEU A 12 7.65 4.15 -6.60
N ALA A 13 7.02 5.11 -7.28
CA ALA A 13 6.01 4.87 -8.31
C ALA A 13 6.42 3.88 -9.41
N PRO A 14 7.63 3.92 -10.01
CA PRO A 14 8.02 2.94 -11.03
C PRO A 14 8.04 1.52 -10.50
N LYS A 15 8.64 1.26 -9.34
CA LYS A 15 8.67 -0.08 -8.72
C LYS A 15 7.27 -0.60 -8.43
N ILE A 16 6.40 0.25 -7.86
CA ILE A 16 5.02 -0.13 -7.56
C ILE A 16 4.25 -0.40 -8.87
N LYS A 17 4.49 0.38 -9.93
CA LYS A 17 3.90 0.13 -11.25
C LYS A 17 4.37 -1.18 -11.86
N GLU A 18 5.61 -1.59 -11.65
CA GLU A 18 6.12 -2.90 -12.09
C GLU A 18 5.41 -4.05 -11.37
N ILE A 19 5.27 -3.97 -10.05
CA ILE A 19 4.51 -4.96 -9.26
C ILE A 19 3.06 -5.02 -9.73
N LEU A 20 2.41 -3.86 -9.90
CA LEU A 20 1.04 -3.79 -10.42
C LEU A 20 0.91 -4.47 -11.80
N LYS A 21 1.89 -4.28 -12.71
CA LYS A 21 1.89 -4.96 -14.01
C LYS A 21 2.08 -6.48 -13.88
N LYS A 22 2.97 -6.92 -13.00
CA LYS A 22 3.25 -8.35 -12.77
C LYS A 22 2.00 -9.11 -12.33
N TYR A 23 1.19 -8.50 -11.47
CA TYR A 23 -0.05 -9.08 -10.96
C TYR A 23 -1.30 -8.67 -11.77
N ASN A 24 -1.13 -8.04 -12.94
CA ASN A 24 -2.23 -7.54 -13.78
C ASN A 24 -3.23 -6.62 -13.04
N MET A 25 -2.73 -5.88 -12.06
CA MET A 25 -3.48 -4.96 -11.22
C MET A 25 -3.40 -3.53 -11.78
N LYS A 26 -4.51 -2.79 -11.74
CA LYS A 26 -4.57 -1.37 -12.07
C LYS A 26 -4.85 -0.57 -10.81
N GLY A 27 -3.94 0.32 -10.48
CA GLY A 27 -4.07 1.20 -9.32
C GLY A 27 -3.41 2.56 -9.52
N THR A 28 -3.72 3.48 -8.62
CA THR A 28 -3.17 4.83 -8.60
C THR A 28 -2.60 5.16 -7.23
N LEU A 29 -1.39 5.70 -7.20
CA LEU A 29 -0.77 6.22 -5.99
C LEU A 29 -1.19 7.68 -5.75
N SER A 30 -1.53 8.00 -4.52
CA SER A 30 -1.85 9.33 -4.03
C SER A 30 -1.06 9.61 -2.75
N VAL A 31 -0.64 10.85 -2.55
CA VAL A 31 -0.05 11.28 -1.29
C VAL A 31 -1.07 12.17 -0.60
N ASP A 32 -1.35 11.88 0.67
CA ASP A 32 -2.31 12.58 1.50
C ASP A 32 -1.60 13.21 2.69
N ASN A 33 -1.96 14.46 2.99
CA ASN A 33 -1.45 15.26 4.10
C ASN A 33 0.09 15.22 4.31
N TYR A 34 0.86 15.08 3.23
CA TYR A 34 2.33 14.93 3.22
C TYR A 34 2.89 13.86 4.17
N SER A 35 2.06 12.93 4.60
CA SER A 35 2.36 11.95 5.66
C SER A 35 1.86 10.54 5.32
N THR A 36 0.96 10.41 4.35
CA THR A 36 0.38 9.11 3.97
C THR A 36 0.50 8.84 2.47
N LEU A 37 1.04 7.67 2.12
CA LEU A 37 1.05 7.14 0.76
C LEU A 37 -0.12 6.16 0.58
N ASN A 38 -1.09 6.56 -0.22
CA ASN A 38 -2.28 5.79 -0.53
C ASN A 38 -2.16 5.10 -1.89
N LEU A 39 -2.23 3.78 -1.93
CA LEU A 39 -2.38 2.97 -3.15
C LEU A 39 -3.85 2.62 -3.33
N ASN A 40 -4.52 3.23 -4.30
CA ASN A 40 -5.91 2.88 -4.63
C ASN A 40 -5.93 1.90 -5.80
N LEU A 41 -6.39 0.68 -5.56
CA LEU A 41 -6.59 -0.35 -6.56
C LEU A 41 -7.96 -0.13 -7.22
N LYS A 42 -8.01 -0.02 -8.55
CA LYS A 42 -9.26 0.17 -9.32
C LYS A 42 -9.81 -1.14 -9.86
N SER A 43 -8.93 -1.97 -10.42
CA SER A 43 -9.32 -3.23 -11.04
C SER A 43 -8.14 -4.18 -11.08
N GLY A 44 -8.38 -5.48 -11.21
CA GLY A 44 -7.33 -6.47 -11.45
C GLY A 44 -7.84 -7.90 -11.36
N SER A 45 -6.94 -8.86 -11.54
CA SER A 45 -7.32 -10.28 -11.59
C SER A 45 -7.44 -10.95 -10.21
N ILE A 46 -6.94 -10.31 -9.16
CA ILE A 46 -6.98 -10.84 -7.79
C ILE A 46 -8.31 -10.46 -7.15
N ASP A 47 -9.06 -11.44 -6.66
CA ASP A 47 -10.19 -11.19 -5.78
C ASP A 47 -9.69 -11.11 -4.33
N PHE A 48 -10.10 -10.08 -3.59
CA PHE A 48 -9.70 -9.89 -2.19
C PHE A 48 -10.81 -10.29 -1.21
N GLU A 49 -12.03 -10.57 -1.69
CA GLU A 49 -13.19 -10.99 -0.88
C GLU A 49 -13.49 -10.05 0.33
N THR A 50 -12.96 -8.83 0.31
CA THR A 50 -13.10 -7.83 1.37
C THR A 50 -13.13 -6.44 0.76
N ASP A 51 -13.74 -5.49 1.48
CA ASP A 51 -13.82 -4.09 1.06
C ASP A 51 -12.58 -3.28 1.50
N GLN A 52 -11.85 -3.76 2.51
CA GLN A 52 -10.72 -3.04 3.10
C GLN A 52 -9.56 -3.97 3.43
N ILE A 53 -8.34 -3.52 3.16
CA ILE A 53 -7.12 -4.24 3.47
C ILE A 53 -6.52 -3.63 4.74
N ASN A 54 -6.16 -4.47 5.70
CA ASN A 54 -5.35 -4.07 6.85
C ASN A 54 -3.87 -4.34 6.52
N GLU A 55 -3.08 -3.29 6.36
CA GLU A 55 -1.68 -3.36 5.94
C GLU A 55 -0.75 -3.96 7.01
N TYR A 56 -1.19 -4.03 8.27
CA TYR A 56 -0.41 -4.62 9.35
C TYR A 56 -0.70 -6.12 9.53
N TRP A 57 -1.93 -6.57 9.28
CA TRP A 57 -2.39 -7.95 9.50
C TRP A 57 -2.79 -8.69 8.21
N TYR A 58 -2.35 -8.19 7.04
CA TYR A 58 -2.65 -8.83 5.75
C TYR A 58 -2.20 -10.29 5.66
N GLN A 59 -1.11 -10.66 6.36
CA GLN A 59 -0.59 -12.02 6.35
C GLN A 59 -1.56 -13.02 6.97
N ASP A 60 -2.34 -12.60 7.98
CA ASP A 60 -3.35 -13.42 8.64
C ASP A 60 -4.69 -13.38 7.90
N HIS A 61 -5.08 -12.19 7.41
CA HIS A 61 -6.36 -12.01 6.71
C HIS A 61 -6.41 -12.69 5.34
N PHE A 62 -5.28 -12.80 4.64
CA PHE A 62 -5.21 -13.41 3.31
C PHE A 62 -4.54 -14.79 3.32
N LYS A 63 -4.52 -15.50 4.46
CA LYS A 63 -3.96 -16.87 4.51
C LYS A 63 -4.62 -17.83 3.53
N ASP A 64 -5.93 -17.69 3.36
CA ASP A 64 -6.73 -18.53 2.48
C ASP A 64 -6.62 -18.12 1.00
N ASN A 65 -5.99 -16.95 0.73
CA ASN A 65 -5.82 -16.41 -0.62
C ASN A 65 -4.34 -16.12 -0.93
N PRO A 66 -3.61 -17.12 -1.46
CA PRO A 66 -2.17 -17.01 -1.69
C PRO A 66 -1.80 -15.97 -2.76
N GLU A 67 -2.68 -15.68 -3.71
CA GLU A 67 -2.44 -14.67 -4.76
C GLU A 67 -2.46 -13.25 -4.18
N ALA A 68 -3.49 -12.94 -3.37
CA ALA A 68 -3.58 -11.67 -2.67
C ALA A 68 -2.43 -11.48 -1.68
N LEU A 69 -2.06 -12.53 -0.94
CA LEU A 69 -0.95 -12.50 0.00
C LEU A 69 0.39 -12.23 -0.72
N ALA A 70 0.67 -12.92 -1.83
CA ALA A 70 1.87 -12.70 -2.62
C ALA A 70 1.95 -11.25 -3.13
N PHE A 71 0.86 -10.72 -3.68
CA PHE A 71 0.79 -9.33 -4.12
C PHE A 71 1.03 -8.32 -2.99
N LEU A 72 0.35 -8.48 -1.85
CA LEU A 72 0.48 -7.58 -0.71
C LEU A 72 1.87 -7.65 -0.08
N SER A 73 2.46 -8.85 -0.02
CA SER A 73 3.83 -9.06 0.47
C SER A 73 4.90 -8.39 -0.38
N GLU A 74 4.65 -8.16 -1.67
CA GLU A 74 5.56 -7.40 -2.53
C GLU A 74 5.27 -5.89 -2.46
N VAL A 75 4.00 -5.49 -2.47
CA VAL A 75 3.62 -4.08 -2.61
C VAL A 75 3.81 -3.28 -1.32
N ILE A 76 3.52 -3.85 -0.15
CA ILE A 76 3.61 -3.16 1.15
C ILE A 76 5.06 -2.81 1.48
N PRO A 77 6.04 -3.73 1.38
CA PRO A 77 7.45 -3.38 1.57
C PRO A 77 7.97 -2.40 0.51
N ALA A 78 7.50 -2.52 -0.74
CA ALA A 78 7.87 -1.57 -1.79
C ALA A 78 7.38 -0.14 -1.48
N MET A 79 6.19 0.00 -0.87
CA MET A 79 5.66 1.28 -0.41
C MET A 79 6.38 1.85 0.81
N ASN A 80 6.95 0.99 1.65
CA ASN A 80 7.73 1.36 2.84
C ASN A 80 9.24 1.42 2.56
N ASN A 81 9.66 1.33 1.30
CA ASN A 81 11.08 1.38 0.95
C ASN A 81 11.67 2.78 1.24
N GLY A 82 12.60 2.84 2.18
CA GLY A 82 13.19 4.09 2.68
C GLY A 82 12.39 4.76 3.79
N ASN A 83 11.34 4.10 4.31
CA ASN A 83 10.63 4.53 5.50
C ASN A 83 11.50 4.23 6.73
N HIS A 84 11.43 5.08 7.75
CA HIS A 84 12.13 4.87 9.02
C HIS A 84 11.13 4.91 10.16
N ASP A 85 11.36 4.09 11.17
CA ASP A 85 10.70 4.20 12.46
C ASP A 85 11.81 4.20 13.50
N ASN A 86 12.15 5.40 13.98
CA ASN A 86 13.14 5.61 15.03
C ASN A 86 12.45 5.96 16.36
N SER A 87 11.20 5.50 16.56
CA SER A 87 10.48 5.76 17.80
C SER A 87 11.21 5.13 19.00
N ASP A 88 11.36 5.91 20.08
CA ASP A 88 11.96 5.47 21.34
C ASP A 88 10.91 5.60 22.46
N ILE A 89 10.56 4.45 23.04
CA ILE A 89 9.47 4.34 24.03
C ILE A 89 9.84 4.95 25.39
N MET A 90 11.13 5.14 25.67
CA MET A 90 11.62 5.64 26.96
C MET A 90 11.70 7.17 27.01
N THR A 91 11.73 7.83 25.85
CA THR A 91 11.90 9.29 25.75
C THR A 91 10.68 10.05 25.21
N ASP A 92 9.55 9.37 24.98
CA ASP A 92 8.32 9.94 24.40
C ASP A 92 8.58 10.67 23.06
N TYR A 93 9.46 10.07 22.25
CA TYR A 93 9.90 10.62 20.96
C TYR A 93 9.43 9.72 19.82
N PHE A 94 8.46 10.21 19.04
CA PHE A 94 7.88 9.51 17.91
C PHE A 94 8.42 10.04 16.58
N ASP A 95 9.42 9.36 16.00
CA ASP A 95 9.94 9.66 14.66
C ASP A 95 9.61 8.55 13.66
N VAL A 96 8.34 8.51 13.28
CA VAL A 96 7.83 7.69 12.17
C VAL A 96 7.96 8.48 10.87
N GLY A 97 8.42 7.82 9.81
CA GLY A 97 8.62 8.42 8.51
C GLY A 97 7.30 8.79 7.85
N TRP A 98 6.60 7.82 7.25
CA TRP A 98 5.28 8.02 6.65
C TRP A 98 4.39 6.77 6.79
N TYR A 99 3.08 6.97 6.67
CA TYR A 99 2.10 5.89 6.66
C TYR A 99 1.88 5.36 5.24
N SER A 100 1.71 4.05 5.08
CA SER A 100 1.31 3.42 3.81
C SER A 100 -0.09 2.84 3.96
N SER A 101 -0.99 3.15 3.03
CA SER A 101 -2.31 2.52 3.00
C SER A 101 -2.67 1.98 1.62
N VAL A 102 -3.25 0.78 1.57
CA VAL A 102 -3.75 0.10 0.38
C VAL A 102 -5.28 0.06 0.43
N ARG A 103 -5.91 0.71 -0.55
CA ARG A 103 -7.37 0.83 -0.65
C ARG A 103 -7.89 0.05 -1.85
N LEU A 104 -8.99 -0.67 -1.63
CA LEU A 104 -9.77 -1.31 -2.69
C LEU A 104 -10.85 -0.32 -3.16
N GLY A 105 -10.69 0.19 -4.37
CA GLY A 105 -11.60 1.18 -4.95
C GLY A 105 -11.60 2.53 -4.21
N LYS A 106 -12.70 3.25 -4.36
CA LYS A 106 -13.08 4.47 -3.63
C LYS A 106 -14.53 4.31 -3.17
N TRP A 107 -14.95 5.19 -2.26
CA TRP A 107 -16.33 5.25 -1.76
C TRP A 107 -17.41 5.26 -2.87
N ASP A 108 -17.12 5.92 -4.01
CA ASP A 108 -18.01 6.01 -5.17
C ASP A 108 -17.73 4.96 -6.26
N LYS A 109 -16.57 4.28 -6.20
CA LYS A 109 -16.08 3.40 -7.27
C LYS A 109 -15.53 2.11 -6.68
N PRO A 110 -16.32 1.02 -6.62
CA PRO A 110 -15.85 -0.24 -6.07
C PRO A 110 -14.71 -0.83 -6.91
N TYR A 111 -13.96 -1.72 -6.30
CA TYR A 111 -12.94 -2.49 -6.98
C TYR A 111 -13.58 -3.48 -7.97
N ILE A 112 -13.05 -3.53 -9.20
CA ILE A 112 -13.58 -4.42 -10.25
C ILE A 112 -12.61 -5.59 -10.47
N VAL A 113 -13.04 -6.79 -10.09
CA VAL A 113 -12.32 -8.04 -10.41
C VAL A 113 -12.49 -8.34 -11.89
N THR A 114 -11.40 -8.37 -12.64
CA THR A 114 -11.36 -8.71 -14.06
C THR A 114 -10.77 -10.11 -14.19
N LYS A 115 -11.63 -11.12 -14.35
CA LYS A 115 -11.24 -12.51 -14.62
C LYS A 115 -10.61 -12.66 -16.01
#